data_AF-A0A7D4Q3G2-F1
#
_entry.id   AF-A0A7D4Q3G2-F1
#
_cell.length_a   1.000
_cell.length_b   1.000
_cell.length_c   1.000
_cell.angle_alpha   90.00
_cell.angle_beta   90.00
_cell.angle_gamma   90.00
#
_symmetry.space_group_name_H-M   'P 1'
#
loop_
_entity.id
_entity.type
_entity.pdbx_description
1 polymer ?
#
loop_
_entity_poly.entity_id
_entity_poly.type
_entity_poly.pdbx_seq_one_letter_code
_entity_poly.pdbx_strand_id
1 'polypeptide(L)'
;MSNRDVVICSFYTPDEYYGGHARELREQLTAIGVGHELLEIQKNPGEDWADVTRRKIGFIRDICHKHPDKMVFWIDVDCRITHLPDYISNTTADLIGFQRSFGSPLQIGYHNRTRFWEPSFWGVNATEQGRKLVEDAYELEQRADIKATDDYFLEEAWRANAKKLTFQMIPATAIVRDRKLVEPGSRDSFFVFGSSGNVADFKDKVVQHGTGSKTSTKKKLLKQAKKIEKALPDSIKKPLRRLADSTGVTGLLTSGKAKSIDPERSRMVGEMLGGGIKGDAQLFVKARAEFENKYIPSFGEASIIHASEAFLSYAGKESDDLIRLAWWSKPFPGNFGDWLSPLIVSHYTPARITLQSPVKPAAKKHIIALGSIGRFIKANSVVLGTGISTDDVELNRKADYVSVRGPITARVLKESGGPSVENFGDPGLALSRIIPVTRGETNGRIAFIRHFSHTSIPMQLPEHMDELSVLMSKPDTIADFVATLAKYDKVLTSAMHVMITCQSYGIPCGLVTFEGYEENVHGSGIKYEDYALGAGVEVMNPQVVGLDLSRQNLDNLIRDIRVSEAKKDEVIEHIHQALSRFGKK
;
A
#
# COMPACT_ATOMS: atom_id res chain seq x y z
N MET A 1 -28.18 29.94 -8.75
CA MET A 1 -27.56 28.77 -8.11
C MET A 1 -26.58 28.21 -9.12
N SER A 2 -25.30 28.09 -8.78
CA SER A 2 -24.23 27.90 -9.76
C SER A 2 -24.39 26.55 -10.48
N ASN A 3 -24.93 26.55 -11.70
CA ASN A 3 -24.72 25.46 -12.63
C ASN A 3 -23.20 25.33 -12.77
N ARG A 4 -22.61 24.25 -12.23
CA ARG A 4 -21.27 23.89 -12.70
C ARG A 4 -21.39 23.69 -14.21
N ASP A 5 -20.44 24.23 -14.96
CA ASP A 5 -20.44 24.12 -16.40
C ASP A 5 -20.16 22.64 -16.75
N VAL A 6 -21.12 21.98 -17.39
CA VAL A 6 -21.09 20.54 -17.72
C VAL A 6 -20.91 20.38 -19.22
N VAL A 7 -20.08 19.42 -19.61
CA VAL A 7 -19.96 18.97 -21.00
C VAL A 7 -20.34 17.50 -21.10
N ILE A 8 -21.31 17.19 -21.95
CA ILE A 8 -21.68 15.82 -22.32
C ILE A 8 -20.97 15.44 -23.62
N CYS A 9 -20.20 14.37 -23.58
CA CYS A 9 -19.44 13.89 -24.73
C CYS A 9 -19.87 12.49 -25.16
N SER A 10 -19.74 12.25 -26.45
CA SER A 10 -19.97 10.94 -27.08
C SER A 10 -19.17 10.85 -28.38
N PHE A 11 -19.04 9.66 -28.94
CA PHE A 11 -18.62 9.49 -30.33
C PHE A 11 -19.54 8.52 -31.06
N TYR A 12 -19.46 8.54 -32.38
CA TYR A 12 -20.23 7.66 -33.25
C TYR A 12 -19.47 7.30 -34.51
N THR A 13 -19.80 6.14 -35.08
CA THR A 13 -19.35 5.75 -36.42
C THR A 13 -20.33 6.27 -37.48
N PRO A 14 -19.89 6.51 -38.72
CA PRO A 14 -20.70 7.18 -39.75
C PRO A 14 -21.83 6.32 -40.33
N ASP A 15 -22.01 5.08 -39.85
CA ASP A 15 -23.11 4.23 -40.30
C ASP A 15 -24.47 4.83 -39.92
N GLU A 16 -25.51 4.41 -40.66
CA GLU A 16 -26.85 4.98 -40.54
C GLU A 16 -27.41 4.89 -39.12
N TYR A 17 -27.13 3.80 -38.41
CA TYR A 17 -27.61 3.58 -37.04
C TYR A 17 -26.97 4.58 -36.07
N TYR A 18 -25.64 4.56 -35.92
CA TYR A 18 -24.98 5.43 -34.95
C TYR A 18 -24.99 6.90 -35.37
N GLY A 19 -24.90 7.19 -36.67
CA GLY A 19 -25.02 8.55 -37.22
C GLY A 19 -26.42 9.15 -37.04
N GLY A 20 -27.48 8.35 -37.19
CA GLY A 20 -28.85 8.73 -36.84
C GLY A 20 -28.98 9.05 -35.36
N HIS A 21 -28.47 8.16 -34.50
CA HIS A 21 -28.53 8.35 -33.07
C HIS A 21 -27.76 9.60 -32.59
N ALA A 22 -26.63 9.93 -33.23
CA ALA A 22 -25.84 11.12 -32.93
C ALA A 22 -26.57 12.43 -33.25
N ARG A 23 -27.31 12.50 -34.37
CA ARG A 23 -28.09 13.69 -34.74
C ARG A 23 -29.17 13.98 -33.71
N GLU A 24 -29.95 12.97 -33.36
CA GLU A 24 -31.00 13.10 -32.35
C GLU A 24 -30.43 13.50 -30.97
N LEU A 25 -29.33 12.88 -30.54
CA LEU A 25 -28.69 13.23 -29.26
C LEU A 25 -28.18 14.68 -29.28
N ARG A 26 -27.58 15.14 -30.39
CA ARG A 26 -27.11 16.53 -30.55
C ARG A 26 -28.26 17.52 -30.46
N GLU A 27 -29.36 17.26 -31.15
CA GLU A 27 -30.57 18.09 -31.12
C GLU A 27 -31.15 18.16 -29.69
N GLN A 28 -31.22 17.03 -28.99
CA GLN A 28 -31.69 16.98 -27.60
C GLN A 28 -30.81 17.78 -26.64
N LEU A 29 -29.49 17.57 -26.68
CA LEU A 29 -28.54 18.29 -25.82
C LEU A 29 -28.58 19.80 -26.07
N THR A 30 -28.73 20.20 -27.33
CA THR A 30 -28.93 21.61 -27.71
C THR A 30 -30.23 22.16 -27.14
N ALA A 31 -31.34 21.41 -27.27
CA ALA A 31 -32.66 21.83 -26.81
C ALA A 31 -32.73 22.03 -25.29
N ILE A 32 -32.01 21.22 -24.51
CA ILE A 32 -31.93 21.36 -23.04
C ILE A 32 -30.81 22.31 -22.58
N GLY A 33 -30.06 22.92 -23.50
CA GLY A 33 -29.02 23.90 -23.19
C GLY A 33 -27.76 23.34 -22.54
N VAL A 34 -27.43 22.07 -22.78
CA VAL A 34 -26.24 21.42 -22.22
C VAL A 34 -25.10 21.44 -23.24
N GLY A 35 -23.92 21.91 -22.81
CA GLY A 35 -22.70 21.89 -23.61
C GLY A 35 -22.35 20.45 -24.01
N HIS A 36 -21.98 20.24 -25.27
CA HIS A 36 -21.77 18.87 -25.77
C HIS A 36 -20.71 18.76 -26.86
N GLU A 37 -20.04 17.61 -26.90
CA GLU A 37 -19.05 17.26 -27.92
C GLU A 37 -19.31 15.84 -28.45
N LEU A 38 -19.84 15.78 -29.68
CA LEU A 38 -20.15 14.53 -30.37
C LEU A 38 -19.22 14.39 -31.57
N LEU A 39 -18.24 13.49 -31.47
CA LEU A 39 -17.22 13.27 -32.50
C LEU A 39 -17.59 12.10 -33.41
N GLU A 40 -17.54 12.33 -34.72
CA GLU A 40 -17.57 11.23 -35.69
C GLU A 40 -16.19 10.56 -35.75
N ILE A 41 -16.16 9.24 -35.62
CA ILE A 41 -14.93 8.46 -35.73
C ILE A 41 -15.02 7.42 -36.85
N GLN A 42 -13.94 7.30 -37.60
CA GLN A 42 -13.78 6.26 -38.62
C GLN A 42 -13.17 5.01 -37.99
N LYS A 43 -13.64 3.84 -38.44
CA LYS A 43 -13.05 2.54 -38.08
C LYS A 43 -11.79 2.32 -38.91
N ASN A 44 -10.71 1.92 -38.28
CA ASN A 44 -9.52 1.50 -39.01
C ASN A 44 -9.77 0.12 -39.66
N PRO A 45 -9.09 -0.23 -40.77
CA PRO A 45 -9.18 -1.56 -41.37
C PRO A 45 -8.86 -2.65 -40.34
N GLY A 46 -9.81 -3.58 -40.13
CA GLY A 46 -9.67 -4.69 -39.18
C GLY A 46 -10.19 -4.39 -37.75
N GLU A 47 -10.59 -3.16 -37.44
CA GLU A 47 -11.23 -2.85 -36.15
C GLU A 47 -12.66 -3.42 -36.08
N ASP A 48 -12.96 -4.07 -34.96
CA ASP A 48 -14.32 -4.48 -34.62
C ASP A 48 -14.97 -3.51 -33.61
N TRP A 49 -16.18 -3.86 -33.16
CA TRP A 49 -16.93 -3.04 -32.21
C TRP A 49 -16.19 -2.83 -30.88
N ALA A 50 -15.42 -3.81 -30.40
CA ALA A 50 -14.71 -3.69 -29.13
C ALA A 50 -13.51 -2.73 -29.26
N ASP A 51 -12.81 -2.73 -30.40
CA ASP A 51 -11.71 -1.77 -30.67
C ASP A 51 -12.24 -0.33 -30.70
N VAL A 52 -13.37 -0.12 -31.37
CA VAL A 52 -14.03 1.18 -31.42
C VAL A 52 -14.48 1.62 -30.03
N THR A 53 -15.11 0.72 -29.27
CA THR A 53 -15.62 1.00 -27.92
C THR A 53 -14.49 1.35 -26.96
N ARG A 54 -13.33 0.68 -27.06
CA ARG A 54 -12.13 0.95 -26.27
C ARG A 54 -11.66 2.41 -26.34
N ARG A 55 -11.81 3.07 -27.52
CA ARG A 55 -11.39 4.47 -27.75
C ARG A 55 -12.13 5.49 -26.87
N LYS A 56 -13.20 5.08 -26.18
CA LYS A 56 -13.97 5.92 -25.25
C LYS A 56 -13.11 6.56 -24.18
N ILE A 57 -12.17 5.81 -23.61
CA ILE A 57 -11.30 6.31 -22.54
C ILE A 57 -10.42 7.45 -23.04
N GLY A 58 -9.75 7.27 -24.19
CA GLY A 58 -8.93 8.33 -24.80
C GLY A 58 -9.75 9.56 -25.17
N PHE A 59 -10.95 9.38 -25.74
CA PHE A 59 -11.80 10.51 -26.09
C PHE A 59 -12.26 11.31 -24.85
N ILE A 60 -12.72 10.64 -23.79
CA ILE A 60 -13.13 11.32 -22.55
C ILE A 60 -11.95 12.08 -21.95
N ARG A 61 -10.74 11.50 -21.98
CA ARG A 61 -9.51 12.17 -21.54
C ARG A 61 -9.26 13.46 -22.32
N ASP A 62 -9.36 13.42 -23.65
CA ASP A 62 -9.15 14.61 -24.48
C ASP A 62 -10.18 15.71 -24.18
N ILE A 63 -11.44 15.35 -23.93
CA ILE A 63 -12.47 16.29 -23.50
C ILE A 63 -12.17 16.85 -22.10
N CYS A 64 -11.64 16.04 -21.18
CA CYS A 64 -11.19 16.50 -19.86
C CYS A 64 -10.06 17.53 -19.96
N HIS A 65 -9.11 17.33 -20.88
CA HIS A 65 -8.02 18.30 -21.13
C HIS A 65 -8.51 19.57 -21.81
N LYS A 66 -9.46 19.44 -22.75
CA LYS A 66 -10.06 20.58 -23.43
C LYS A 66 -10.91 21.45 -22.50
N HIS A 67 -11.53 20.84 -21.48
CA HIS A 67 -12.37 21.51 -20.49
C HIS A 67 -11.86 21.25 -19.07
N PRO A 68 -10.74 21.86 -18.67
CA PRO A 68 -10.04 21.52 -17.43
C PRO A 68 -10.88 21.81 -16.17
N ASP A 69 -11.75 22.82 -16.23
CA ASP A 69 -12.59 23.33 -15.15
C ASP A 69 -14.03 22.79 -15.16
N LYS A 70 -14.42 22.05 -16.20
CA LYS A 70 -15.80 21.54 -16.36
C LYS A 70 -15.94 20.09 -15.94
N MET A 71 -17.13 19.73 -15.48
CA MET A 71 -17.48 18.33 -15.29
C MET A 71 -17.76 17.68 -16.65
N VAL A 72 -17.15 16.53 -16.91
CA VAL A 72 -17.27 15.82 -18.19
C VAL A 72 -18.09 14.56 -17.98
N PHE A 73 -19.15 14.39 -18.77
CA PHE A 73 -19.98 13.20 -18.80
C PHE A 73 -19.81 12.46 -20.11
N TRP A 74 -19.75 11.14 -20.03
CA TRP A 74 -19.95 10.27 -21.16
C TRP A 74 -21.42 9.87 -21.26
N ILE A 75 -21.92 9.80 -22.48
CA ILE A 75 -23.17 9.11 -22.82
C ILE A 75 -22.94 8.23 -24.06
N ASP A 76 -23.38 6.97 -24.03
CA ASP A 76 -23.39 6.16 -25.25
C ASP A 76 -24.34 6.81 -26.27
N VAL A 77 -23.94 6.88 -27.55
CA VAL A 77 -24.66 7.70 -28.54
C VAL A 77 -26.10 7.22 -28.79
N ASP A 78 -26.39 5.94 -28.56
CA ASP A 78 -27.73 5.33 -28.68
C ASP A 78 -28.60 5.54 -27.43
N CYS A 79 -28.08 6.20 -26.39
CA CYS A 79 -28.84 6.59 -25.20
C CYS A 79 -29.42 8.00 -25.33
N ARG A 80 -30.42 8.34 -24.51
CA ARG A 80 -31.08 9.66 -24.52
C ARG A 80 -31.18 10.26 -23.13
N ILE A 81 -31.25 11.58 -23.06
CA ILE A 81 -31.60 12.30 -21.84
C ILE A 81 -32.73 13.31 -22.10
N THR A 82 -33.72 13.35 -21.21
CA THR A 82 -34.86 14.27 -21.33
C THR A 82 -34.58 15.63 -20.69
N HIS A 83 -33.76 15.63 -19.63
CA HIS A 83 -33.26 16.80 -18.92
C HIS A 83 -32.00 16.37 -18.14
N LEU A 84 -31.26 17.33 -17.58
CA LEU A 84 -30.15 17.04 -16.67
C LEU A 84 -30.52 17.48 -15.24
N PRO A 85 -30.82 16.55 -14.32
CA PRO A 85 -31.21 16.91 -12.96
C PRO A 85 -30.14 17.68 -12.19
N ASP A 86 -30.55 18.62 -11.34
CA ASP A 86 -29.64 19.45 -10.53
C ASP A 86 -28.67 18.64 -9.67
N TYR A 87 -29.11 17.49 -9.15
CA TYR A 87 -28.27 16.62 -8.32
C TYR A 87 -27.19 15.89 -9.13
N ILE A 88 -27.27 15.92 -10.47
CA ILE A 88 -26.27 15.39 -11.40
C ILE A 88 -25.36 16.52 -11.86
N SER A 89 -25.92 17.65 -12.34
CA SER A 89 -25.13 18.78 -12.82
C SER A 89 -24.33 19.50 -11.73
N ASN A 90 -24.83 19.50 -10.48
CA ASN A 90 -24.19 20.20 -9.35
C ASN A 90 -23.55 19.25 -8.33
N THR A 91 -23.24 18.01 -8.70
CA THR A 91 -22.59 17.06 -7.79
C THR A 91 -21.16 17.51 -7.43
N THR A 92 -20.79 17.31 -6.17
CA THR A 92 -19.41 17.49 -5.69
C THR A 92 -18.60 16.21 -5.75
N ALA A 93 -19.19 15.08 -6.17
CA ALA A 93 -18.51 13.80 -6.26
C ALA A 93 -17.43 13.82 -7.34
N ASP A 94 -16.32 13.13 -7.12
CA ASP A 94 -15.25 12.96 -8.13
C ASP A 94 -15.73 12.12 -9.31
N LEU A 95 -16.57 11.11 -9.04
CA LEU A 95 -17.17 10.21 -10.02
C LEU A 95 -18.68 10.05 -9.77
N ILE A 96 -19.50 10.11 -10.81
CA ILE A 96 -20.94 9.86 -10.75
C ILE A 96 -21.36 8.88 -11.86
N GLY A 97 -22.33 8.02 -11.59
CA GLY A 97 -22.87 7.13 -12.61
C GLY A 97 -23.92 6.16 -12.08
N PHE A 98 -24.43 5.31 -12.96
CA PHE A 98 -25.29 4.21 -12.56
C PHE A 98 -24.47 3.01 -12.06
N GLN A 99 -25.05 2.23 -11.14
CA GLN A 99 -24.55 0.89 -10.86
C GLN A 99 -24.67 0.01 -12.11
N ARG A 100 -23.71 -0.90 -12.31
CA ARG A 100 -23.76 -1.90 -13.39
C ARG A 100 -25.14 -2.57 -13.51
N SER A 101 -25.66 -2.60 -14.73
CA SER A 101 -26.98 -3.12 -15.11
C SER A 101 -28.16 -2.38 -14.43
N PHE A 102 -27.97 -1.13 -14.04
CA PHE A 102 -28.98 -0.31 -13.35
C PHE A 102 -29.54 -1.03 -12.11
N GLY A 103 -28.63 -1.64 -11.34
CA GLY A 103 -28.94 -2.45 -10.16
C GLY A 103 -29.38 -1.62 -8.96
N SER A 104 -30.10 -2.27 -8.03
CA SER A 104 -30.46 -1.65 -6.74
C SER A 104 -29.20 -1.42 -5.88
N PRO A 105 -29.11 -0.30 -5.15
CA PRO A 105 -28.02 -0.06 -4.20
C PRO A 105 -27.98 -1.11 -3.07
N LEU A 106 -29.08 -1.83 -2.80
CA LEU A 106 -29.10 -2.96 -1.86
C LEU A 106 -28.24 -4.15 -2.35
N GLN A 107 -27.88 -4.17 -3.63
CA GLN A 107 -27.08 -5.19 -4.29
C GLN A 107 -25.71 -4.65 -4.76
N ILE A 108 -25.30 -3.49 -4.24
CA ILE A 108 -24.08 -2.77 -4.64
C ILE A 108 -22.80 -3.55 -4.36
N GLY A 109 -21.81 -3.39 -5.24
CA GLY A 109 -20.46 -3.89 -5.04
C GLY A 109 -20.25 -5.32 -5.56
N TYR A 110 -19.05 -5.84 -5.29
CA TYR A 110 -18.52 -6.97 -6.06
C TYR A 110 -19.01 -8.36 -5.65
N HIS A 111 -19.99 -8.44 -4.75
CA HIS A 111 -20.57 -9.71 -4.36
C HIS A 111 -21.54 -10.26 -5.41
N ASN A 112 -22.12 -9.39 -6.25
CA ASN A 112 -23.07 -9.74 -7.31
C ASN A 112 -22.55 -9.46 -8.72
N ARG A 113 -21.55 -8.57 -8.87
CA ARG A 113 -21.07 -8.06 -10.16
C ARG A 113 -19.54 -8.06 -10.21
N THR A 114 -18.98 -8.22 -11.39
CA THR A 114 -17.53 -8.11 -11.67
C THR A 114 -17.12 -6.67 -11.99
N ARG A 115 -18.11 -5.82 -12.32
CA ARG A 115 -18.01 -4.39 -12.60
C ARG A 115 -18.89 -3.60 -11.64
N PHE A 116 -18.41 -2.43 -11.23
CA PHE A 116 -19.16 -1.54 -10.35
C PHE A 116 -20.07 -0.60 -11.14
N TRP A 117 -19.53 0.06 -12.17
CA TRP A 117 -20.19 1.12 -12.93
C TRP A 117 -20.84 0.61 -14.21
N GLU A 118 -21.92 1.26 -14.61
CA GLU A 118 -22.51 1.12 -15.94
C GLU A 118 -21.79 2.07 -16.93
N PRO A 119 -21.21 1.57 -18.03
CA PRO A 119 -20.41 2.39 -18.95
C PRO A 119 -21.20 3.33 -19.86
N SER A 120 -22.54 3.25 -19.86
CA SER A 120 -23.38 4.02 -20.81
C SER A 120 -23.69 5.44 -20.39
N PHE A 121 -23.61 5.75 -19.09
CA PHE A 121 -23.71 7.12 -18.58
C PHE A 121 -22.98 7.29 -17.25
N TRP A 122 -21.92 8.08 -17.26
CA TRP A 122 -21.12 8.41 -16.09
C TRP A 122 -20.40 9.74 -16.30
N GLY A 123 -19.97 10.38 -15.22
CA GLY A 123 -19.27 11.66 -15.29
C GLY A 123 -18.16 11.78 -14.25
N VAL A 124 -17.17 12.59 -14.59
CA VAL A 124 -15.98 12.87 -13.77
C VAL A 124 -15.83 14.37 -13.55
N ASN A 125 -15.51 14.71 -12.31
CA ASN A 125 -15.33 16.09 -11.89
C ASN A 125 -13.96 16.64 -12.31
N ALA A 126 -13.86 17.97 -12.32
CA ALA A 126 -12.61 18.72 -12.49
C ALA A 126 -11.73 18.72 -11.21
N THR A 127 -11.70 17.60 -10.49
CA THR A 127 -10.86 17.42 -9.30
C THR A 127 -9.61 16.63 -9.66
N GLU A 128 -8.53 16.79 -8.91
CA GLU A 128 -7.30 16.03 -9.12
C GLU A 128 -7.60 14.51 -9.15
N GLN A 129 -8.45 14.02 -8.26
CA GLN A 129 -8.81 12.61 -8.14
C GLN A 129 -9.72 12.15 -9.29
N GLY A 130 -10.69 12.97 -9.70
CA GLY A 130 -11.55 12.69 -10.86
C GLY A 130 -10.75 12.61 -12.17
N ARG A 131 -9.81 13.53 -12.38
CA ARG A 131 -8.92 13.52 -13.54
C ARG A 131 -7.93 12.36 -13.49
N LYS A 132 -7.35 12.08 -12.32
CA LYS A 132 -6.46 10.93 -12.11
C LYS A 132 -7.13 9.60 -12.48
N LEU A 133 -8.42 9.42 -12.18
CA LEU A 133 -9.15 8.22 -12.58
C LEU A 133 -9.13 8.02 -14.11
N VAL A 134 -9.33 9.10 -14.87
CA VAL A 134 -9.33 9.05 -16.34
C VAL A 134 -7.93 8.83 -16.90
N GLU A 135 -6.92 9.51 -16.37
CA GLU A 135 -5.52 9.28 -16.77
C GLU A 135 -5.09 7.84 -16.49
N ASP A 136 -5.37 7.29 -15.30
CA ASP A 136 -5.03 5.90 -14.97
C ASP A 136 -5.72 4.91 -15.91
N ALA A 137 -7.00 5.15 -16.25
CA ALA A 137 -7.72 4.31 -17.22
C ALA A 137 -7.06 4.39 -18.61
N TYR A 138 -6.70 5.59 -19.05
CA TYR A 138 -6.05 5.82 -20.34
C TYR A 138 -4.66 5.20 -20.41
N GLU A 139 -3.82 5.37 -19.39
CA GLU A 139 -2.49 4.78 -19.34
C GLU A 139 -2.55 3.24 -19.44
N LEU A 140 -3.50 2.59 -18.75
CA LEU A 140 -3.72 1.16 -18.92
C LEU A 140 -4.19 0.84 -20.34
N GLU A 141 -5.14 1.60 -20.87
CA GLU A 141 -5.65 1.41 -22.23
C GLU A 141 -4.54 1.54 -23.28
N GLN A 142 -3.57 2.43 -23.12
CA GLN A 142 -2.48 2.58 -24.08
C GLN A 142 -1.46 1.44 -24.03
N ARG A 143 -1.17 0.90 -22.83
CA ARG A 143 -0.11 -0.11 -22.64
C ARG A 143 -0.59 -1.56 -22.66
N ALA A 144 -1.89 -1.81 -22.54
CA ALA A 144 -2.43 -3.16 -22.43
C ALA A 144 -2.66 -3.84 -23.78
N ASP A 145 -2.01 -4.96 -24.03
CA ASP A 145 -2.17 -5.79 -25.23
C ASP A 145 -3.31 -6.82 -25.10
N ILE A 146 -4.39 -6.45 -24.41
CA ILE A 146 -5.57 -7.31 -24.25
C ILE A 146 -6.73 -6.80 -25.09
N LYS A 147 -7.54 -7.71 -25.63
CA LYS A 147 -8.79 -7.36 -26.29
C LYS A 147 -9.86 -7.05 -25.23
N ALA A 148 -10.09 -5.78 -24.93
CA ALA A 148 -11.03 -5.33 -23.91
C ALA A 148 -11.75 -4.03 -24.32
N THR A 149 -12.94 -3.81 -23.77
CA THR A 149 -13.75 -2.60 -23.92
C THR A 149 -13.41 -1.55 -22.86
N ASP A 150 -13.88 -0.32 -23.04
CA ASP A 150 -13.72 0.83 -22.13
C ASP A 150 -13.98 0.51 -20.66
N ASP A 151 -15.05 -0.25 -20.37
CA ASP A 151 -15.48 -0.58 -19.02
C ASP A 151 -14.45 -1.41 -18.25
N TYR A 152 -13.57 -2.14 -18.94
CA TYR A 152 -12.45 -2.85 -18.33
C TYR A 152 -11.44 -1.86 -17.72
N PHE A 153 -11.06 -0.86 -18.51
CA PHE A 153 -10.06 0.13 -18.13
C PHE A 153 -10.59 1.07 -17.05
N LEU A 154 -11.83 1.53 -17.20
CA LEU A 154 -12.52 2.31 -16.17
C LEU A 154 -12.63 1.53 -14.85
N GLU A 155 -12.96 0.23 -14.92
CA GLU A 155 -13.04 -0.59 -13.71
C GLU A 155 -11.68 -0.76 -13.03
N GLU A 156 -10.59 -0.95 -13.78
CA GLU A 156 -9.25 -1.06 -13.20
C GLU A 156 -8.81 0.25 -12.54
N ALA A 157 -9.06 1.39 -13.19
CA ALA A 157 -8.80 2.70 -12.60
C ALA A 157 -9.64 2.91 -11.33
N TRP A 158 -10.92 2.51 -11.36
CA TRP A 158 -11.80 2.56 -10.20
C TRP A 158 -11.26 1.70 -9.05
N ARG A 159 -10.85 0.44 -9.31
CA ARG A 159 -10.28 -0.45 -8.28
C ARG A 159 -9.02 0.10 -7.63
N ALA A 160 -8.18 0.79 -8.41
CA ALA A 160 -6.96 1.42 -7.92
C ALA A 160 -7.24 2.68 -7.08
N ASN A 161 -8.26 3.47 -7.45
CA ASN A 161 -8.48 4.80 -6.91
C ASN A 161 -9.66 4.94 -5.93
N ALA A 162 -10.59 3.99 -5.86
CA ALA A 162 -11.86 4.12 -5.11
C ALA A 162 -11.71 4.50 -3.62
N LYS A 163 -10.57 4.21 -2.98
CA LYS A 163 -10.30 4.60 -1.58
C LYS A 163 -10.02 6.10 -1.40
N LYS A 164 -9.74 6.82 -2.48
CA LYS A 164 -9.38 8.25 -2.52
C LYS A 164 -10.47 9.11 -3.17
N LEU A 165 -11.46 8.48 -3.79
CA LEU A 165 -12.55 9.14 -4.51
C LEU A 165 -13.76 9.31 -3.62
N THR A 166 -14.39 10.48 -3.69
CA THR A 166 -15.81 10.61 -3.43
C THR A 166 -16.60 10.15 -4.66
N PHE A 167 -17.74 9.50 -4.48
CA PHE A 167 -18.57 9.05 -5.60
C PHE A 167 -20.06 9.20 -5.31
N GLN A 168 -20.84 9.38 -6.38
CA GLN A 168 -22.30 9.45 -6.31
C GLN A 168 -22.93 8.40 -7.21
N MET A 169 -23.90 7.67 -6.67
CA MET A 169 -24.71 6.74 -7.47
C MET A 169 -25.99 7.42 -7.94
N ILE A 170 -26.28 7.27 -9.23
CA ILE A 170 -27.56 7.68 -9.81
C ILE A 170 -28.61 6.60 -9.44
N PRO A 171 -29.78 7.00 -8.89
CA PRO A 171 -30.83 6.06 -8.54
C PRO A 171 -31.27 5.19 -9.72
N ALA A 172 -31.49 3.90 -9.48
CA ALA A 172 -31.92 2.95 -10.52
C ALA A 172 -33.35 3.22 -11.06
N THR A 173 -34.09 4.12 -10.43
CA THR A 173 -35.40 4.64 -10.87
C THR A 173 -35.26 5.80 -11.86
N ALA A 174 -34.08 6.42 -11.97
CA ALA A 174 -33.83 7.54 -12.86
C ALA A 174 -33.68 7.12 -14.34
N ILE A 175 -33.71 5.81 -14.62
CA ILE A 175 -33.80 5.23 -15.96
C ILE A 175 -35.27 5.03 -16.36
N VAL A 176 -35.62 5.46 -17.57
CA VAL A 176 -36.92 5.19 -18.19
C VAL A 176 -37.02 3.69 -18.49
N ARG A 177 -38.07 3.04 -17.98
CA ARG A 177 -38.33 1.61 -18.22
C ARG A 177 -39.72 1.43 -18.80
N ASP A 178 -39.80 0.71 -19.90
CA ASP A 178 -41.08 0.35 -20.49
C ASP A 178 -41.89 -0.53 -19.55
N ARG A 179 -43.19 -0.19 -19.42
CA ARG A 179 -44.20 -1.01 -18.74
C ARG A 179 -43.91 -1.30 -17.26
N LYS A 180 -43.16 -0.43 -16.57
CA LYS A 180 -43.00 -0.49 -15.11
C LYS A 180 -43.74 0.65 -14.42
N LEU A 181 -44.37 0.31 -13.30
CA LEU A 181 -44.96 1.30 -12.40
C LEU A 181 -43.85 2.21 -11.85
N VAL A 182 -44.07 3.52 -11.92
CA VAL A 182 -43.22 4.51 -11.24
C VAL A 182 -43.47 4.36 -9.75
N GLU A 183 -42.40 4.17 -8.99
CA GLU A 183 -42.48 4.07 -7.54
C GLU A 183 -42.83 5.46 -6.96
N PRO A 184 -43.90 5.59 -6.14
CA PRO A 184 -44.26 6.87 -5.55
C PRO A 184 -43.10 7.48 -4.75
N GLY A 185 -42.85 8.77 -4.97
CA GLY A 185 -41.73 9.48 -4.32
C GLY A 185 -40.36 9.23 -4.93
N SER A 186 -40.26 8.43 -6.01
CA SER A 186 -39.04 8.34 -6.79
C SER A 186 -38.75 9.65 -7.54
N ARG A 187 -37.46 9.92 -7.80
CA ARG A 187 -37.06 11.05 -8.65
C ARG A 187 -37.49 10.80 -10.09
N ASP A 188 -37.78 11.87 -10.81
CA ASP A 188 -38.12 11.80 -12.24
C ASP A 188 -37.02 11.10 -13.03
N SER A 189 -37.44 10.23 -13.94
CA SER A 189 -36.52 9.57 -14.86
C SER A 189 -36.04 10.56 -15.92
N PHE A 190 -34.73 10.57 -16.14
CA PHE A 190 -34.11 11.45 -17.12
C PHE A 190 -33.38 10.68 -18.22
N PHE A 191 -32.96 9.44 -17.95
CA PHE A 191 -32.08 8.66 -18.83
C PHE A 191 -32.84 7.54 -19.53
N VAL A 192 -32.68 7.42 -20.85
CA VAL A 192 -33.20 6.29 -21.66
C VAL A 192 -32.02 5.50 -22.18
N PHE A 193 -31.97 4.21 -21.87
CA PHE A 193 -30.89 3.32 -22.29
C PHE A 193 -31.14 2.78 -23.70
N GLY A 194 -30.17 2.97 -24.60
CA GLY A 194 -30.13 2.35 -25.92
C GLY A 194 -29.65 0.90 -25.85
N SER A 195 -30.09 0.06 -26.78
CA SER A 195 -29.64 -1.32 -26.89
C SER A 195 -29.26 -1.64 -28.33
N SER A 196 -28.02 -1.33 -28.72
CA SER A 196 -27.44 -1.72 -30.01
C SER A 196 -27.30 -3.24 -30.22
N GLY A 197 -27.55 -4.08 -29.22
CA GLY A 197 -27.55 -5.55 -29.30
C GLY A 197 -26.16 -6.21 -29.33
N ASN A 198 -25.12 -5.49 -29.72
CA ASN A 198 -23.75 -6.01 -29.93
C ASN A 198 -23.08 -6.60 -28.67
N VAL A 199 -23.50 -6.17 -27.47
CA VAL A 199 -22.89 -6.62 -26.21
C VAL A 199 -22.98 -8.14 -26.03
N ALA A 200 -24.09 -8.75 -26.44
CA ALA A 200 -24.28 -10.20 -26.32
C ALA A 200 -23.28 -10.98 -27.21
N ASP A 201 -22.96 -10.46 -28.40
CA ASP A 201 -22.16 -11.16 -29.41
C ASP A 201 -20.64 -11.05 -29.20
N PHE A 202 -20.20 -10.08 -28.38
CA PHE A 202 -18.79 -9.80 -28.13
C PHE A 202 -18.33 -10.11 -26.71
N LYS A 203 -19.24 -10.32 -25.75
CA LYS A 203 -18.90 -10.56 -24.35
C LYS A 203 -17.90 -11.70 -24.13
N ASP A 204 -18.01 -12.78 -24.89
CA ASP A 204 -17.13 -13.94 -24.79
C ASP A 204 -15.86 -13.83 -25.65
N LYS A 205 -15.74 -12.74 -26.44
CA LYS A 205 -14.59 -12.42 -27.32
C LYS A 205 -13.66 -11.38 -26.71
N VAL A 206 -14.05 -10.76 -25.60
CA VAL A 206 -13.27 -9.74 -24.88
C VAL A 206 -12.89 -10.22 -23.48
N VAL A 207 -11.78 -9.73 -22.96
CA VAL A 207 -11.32 -10.04 -21.59
C VAL A 207 -12.31 -9.48 -20.57
N GLN A 208 -12.67 -10.31 -19.59
CA GLN A 208 -13.59 -9.99 -18.49
C GLN A 208 -12.90 -10.22 -17.15
N HIS A 209 -13.29 -9.47 -16.11
CA HIS A 209 -12.75 -9.73 -14.76
C HIS A 209 -13.42 -10.94 -14.11
N GLY A 210 -12.61 -11.79 -13.47
CA GLY A 210 -13.07 -12.67 -12.38
C GLY A 210 -13.65 -14.03 -12.78
N THR A 211 -13.18 -14.68 -13.85
CA THR A 211 -13.53 -16.09 -14.12
C THR A 211 -12.76 -17.06 -13.21
N GLY A 212 -13.00 -16.95 -11.90
CA GLY A 212 -12.53 -17.90 -10.90
C GLY A 212 -13.44 -19.12 -10.78
N SER A 213 -12.90 -20.29 -11.09
CA SER A 213 -13.50 -21.62 -10.85
C SER A 213 -14.16 -21.74 -9.46
N LYS A 214 -15.38 -22.32 -9.43
CA LYS A 214 -16.17 -22.63 -8.23
C LYS A 214 -15.35 -23.45 -7.21
N THR A 215 -14.68 -22.79 -6.26
CA THR A 215 -13.92 -23.47 -5.21
C THR A 215 -14.78 -23.74 -3.98
N SER A 216 -15.47 -24.89 -3.93
CA SER A 216 -16.31 -25.30 -2.79
C SER A 216 -15.51 -25.85 -1.59
N THR A 217 -14.23 -26.16 -1.77
CA THR A 217 -13.40 -26.90 -0.79
C THR A 217 -12.75 -26.03 0.30
N LYS A 218 -12.33 -24.79 -0.01
CA LYS A 218 -11.68 -23.88 0.97
C LYS A 218 -12.62 -23.42 2.11
N LYS A 219 -13.92 -23.34 1.84
CA LYS A 219 -14.93 -22.88 2.81
C LYS A 219 -15.17 -23.88 3.95
N LYS A 220 -14.99 -25.18 3.69
CA LYS A 220 -15.09 -26.25 4.70
C LYS A 220 -13.92 -26.21 5.67
N LEU A 221 -12.69 -26.07 5.16
CA LEU A 221 -11.47 -25.97 5.97
C LEU A 221 -11.47 -24.73 6.89
N LEU A 222 -11.90 -23.58 6.38
CA LEU A 222 -12.04 -22.35 7.18
C LEU A 222 -13.12 -22.44 8.27
N LYS A 223 -14.22 -23.15 8.01
CA LYS A 223 -15.25 -23.43 9.03
C LYS A 223 -14.73 -24.37 10.12
N GLN A 224 -13.92 -25.36 9.77
CA GLN A 224 -13.28 -26.26 10.74
C GLN A 224 -12.26 -25.51 11.60
N ALA A 225 -11.42 -24.66 11.00
CA ALA A 225 -10.46 -23.84 11.73
C ALA A 225 -11.14 -22.91 12.76
N LYS A 226 -12.23 -22.23 12.38
CA LYS A 226 -13.02 -21.40 13.31
C LYS A 226 -13.71 -22.18 14.44
N LYS A 227 -14.04 -23.45 14.20
CA LYS A 227 -14.67 -24.32 15.20
C LYS A 227 -13.63 -24.79 16.23
N ILE A 228 -12.42 -25.09 15.78
CA ILE A 228 -11.26 -25.42 16.63
C ILE A 228 -10.86 -24.20 17.47
N GLU A 229 -10.80 -23.00 16.87
CA GLU A 229 -10.50 -21.75 17.57
C GLU A 229 -11.50 -21.47 18.71
N LYS A 230 -12.81 -21.69 18.48
CA LYS A 230 -13.85 -21.49 19.51
C LYS A 230 -13.73 -22.47 20.68
N ALA A 231 -13.23 -23.69 20.43
CA ALA A 231 -13.10 -24.75 21.43
C ALA A 231 -11.84 -24.64 22.31
N LEU A 232 -10.91 -23.74 22.00
CA LEU A 232 -9.69 -23.55 22.81
C LEU A 232 -9.97 -22.78 24.12
N PRO A 233 -9.32 -23.14 25.24
CA PRO A 233 -9.35 -22.39 26.50
C PRO A 233 -8.82 -20.95 26.35
N ASP A 234 -9.28 -20.04 27.22
CA ASP A 234 -8.90 -18.63 27.17
C ASP A 234 -7.40 -18.36 27.40
N SER A 235 -6.72 -19.27 28.10
CA SER A 235 -5.26 -19.27 28.30
C SER A 235 -4.47 -19.44 26.99
N ILE A 236 -5.07 -20.07 25.96
CA ILE A 236 -4.46 -20.31 24.64
C ILE A 236 -4.97 -19.29 23.61
N LYS A 237 -6.22 -18.82 23.74
CA LYS A 237 -6.82 -17.81 22.85
C LYS A 237 -6.15 -16.44 22.94
N LYS A 238 -5.82 -15.95 24.15
CA LYS A 238 -5.24 -14.60 24.34
C LYS A 238 -3.86 -14.45 23.67
N PRO A 239 -2.91 -15.41 23.79
CA PRO A 239 -1.65 -15.36 23.05
C PRO A 239 -1.84 -15.42 21.53
N LEU A 240 -2.73 -16.29 21.03
CA LEU A 240 -3.02 -16.44 19.59
C LEU A 240 -3.67 -15.18 18.99
N ARG A 241 -4.58 -14.52 19.72
CA ARG A 241 -5.15 -13.23 19.32
C ARG A 241 -4.11 -12.13 19.29
N ARG A 242 -3.28 -11.98 20.34
CA ARG A 242 -2.16 -11.02 20.33
C ARG A 242 -1.18 -11.28 19.19
N LEU A 243 -0.96 -12.55 18.82
CA LEU A 243 -0.16 -12.93 17.65
C LEU A 243 -0.83 -12.51 16.33
N ALA A 244 -2.15 -12.66 16.21
CA ALA A 244 -2.94 -12.20 15.07
C ALA A 244 -3.03 -10.66 14.96
N ASP A 245 -3.15 -9.98 16.10
CA ASP A 245 -3.23 -8.52 16.19
C ASP A 245 -1.85 -7.89 15.88
N SER A 246 -0.76 -8.51 16.31
CA SER A 246 0.62 -8.10 15.99
C SER A 246 1.06 -8.37 14.55
N THR A 247 0.37 -9.28 13.83
CA THR A 247 0.72 -9.65 12.45
C THR A 247 0.00 -8.81 11.38
N GLY A 248 -0.69 -7.73 11.78
CA GLY A 248 -1.49 -6.91 10.86
C GLY A 248 -2.64 -7.70 10.22
N VAL A 249 -3.00 -8.84 10.82
CA VAL A 249 -4.04 -9.73 10.28
C VAL A 249 -5.43 -9.16 10.55
N THR A 250 -5.60 -8.23 11.50
CA THR A 250 -6.83 -7.45 11.67
C THR A 250 -7.16 -6.64 10.42
N GLY A 251 -6.19 -6.00 9.77
CA GLY A 251 -6.40 -5.32 8.48
C GLY A 251 -6.77 -6.27 7.33
N LEU A 252 -6.34 -7.54 7.41
CA LEU A 252 -6.66 -8.60 6.46
C LEU A 252 -7.97 -9.35 6.78
N LEU A 253 -8.51 -9.18 7.98
CA LEU A 253 -9.74 -9.83 8.48
C LEU A 253 -10.94 -8.88 8.54
N THR A 254 -10.72 -7.57 8.68
CA THR A 254 -11.76 -6.54 8.54
C THR A 254 -12.01 -6.18 7.09
N SER A 255 -11.02 -6.35 6.20
CA SER A 255 -11.25 -6.43 4.76
C SER A 255 -11.82 -7.81 4.43
N GLY A 256 -13.15 -7.95 4.56
CA GLY A 256 -13.83 -9.16 4.11
C GLY A 256 -13.33 -9.52 2.71
N LYS A 257 -12.70 -10.70 2.57
CA LYS A 257 -12.18 -11.18 1.27
C LYS A 257 -13.31 -11.06 0.25
N ALA A 258 -13.24 -10.04 -0.59
CA ALA A 258 -14.19 -9.87 -1.66
C ALA A 258 -14.09 -11.14 -2.51
N LYS A 259 -15.22 -11.80 -2.79
CA LYS A 259 -15.30 -12.95 -3.70
C LYS A 259 -14.83 -12.60 -5.14
N SER A 260 -14.42 -11.36 -5.37
CA SER A 260 -14.16 -10.75 -6.67
C SER A 260 -12.69 -10.44 -6.94
N ILE A 261 -11.75 -10.82 -6.08
CA ILE A 261 -10.34 -10.67 -6.43
C ILE A 261 -10.04 -11.71 -7.49
N ASP A 262 -9.71 -11.22 -8.69
CA ASP A 262 -9.31 -12.05 -9.82
C ASP A 262 -8.21 -13.04 -9.37
N PRO A 263 -8.42 -14.37 -9.50
CA PRO A 263 -7.43 -15.35 -9.11
C PRO A 263 -6.11 -15.19 -9.87
N GLU A 264 -6.15 -14.75 -11.12
CA GLU A 264 -4.96 -14.49 -11.93
C GLU A 264 -4.15 -13.34 -11.33
N ARG A 265 -4.83 -12.23 -11.01
CA ARG A 265 -4.25 -11.08 -10.31
C ARG A 265 -3.57 -11.49 -9.00
N SER A 266 -4.26 -12.29 -8.19
CA SER A 266 -3.71 -12.79 -6.92
C SER A 266 -2.50 -13.70 -7.11
N ARG A 267 -2.51 -14.53 -8.15
CA ARG A 267 -1.39 -15.42 -8.52
C ARG A 267 -0.16 -14.60 -8.87
N MET A 268 -0.29 -13.63 -9.78
CA MET A 268 0.84 -12.78 -10.23
C MET A 268 1.47 -12.00 -9.07
N VAL A 269 0.66 -11.41 -8.18
CA VAL A 269 1.16 -10.74 -6.97
C VAL A 269 1.89 -11.72 -6.04
N GLY A 270 1.38 -12.95 -5.90
CA GLY A 270 2.03 -14.01 -5.15
C GLY A 270 3.35 -14.49 -5.77
N GLU A 271 3.42 -14.55 -7.10
CA GLU A 271 4.63 -14.91 -7.86
C GLU A 271 5.69 -13.81 -7.77
N MET A 272 5.32 -12.53 -7.86
CA MET A 272 6.25 -11.42 -7.61
C MET A 272 6.84 -11.51 -6.19
N LEU A 273 6.01 -11.69 -5.17
CA LEU A 273 6.49 -11.84 -3.80
C LEU A 273 7.36 -13.09 -3.60
N GLY A 274 6.95 -14.22 -4.19
CA GLY A 274 7.69 -15.47 -4.15
C GLY A 274 9.05 -15.37 -4.85
N GLY A 275 9.08 -14.73 -6.02
CA GLY A 275 10.29 -14.47 -6.80
C GLY A 275 11.25 -13.56 -6.04
N GLY A 276 10.76 -12.44 -5.51
CA GLY A 276 11.55 -11.52 -4.70
C GLY A 276 12.20 -12.20 -3.49
N ILE A 277 11.43 -12.91 -2.67
CA ILE A 277 11.96 -13.59 -1.45
C ILE A 277 13.02 -14.66 -1.80
N LYS A 278 12.86 -15.37 -2.93
CA LYS A 278 13.76 -16.44 -3.35
C LYS A 278 14.95 -15.95 -4.18
N GLY A 279 14.94 -14.70 -4.64
CA GLY A 279 15.93 -14.19 -5.59
C GLY A 279 15.70 -14.67 -7.04
N ASP A 280 14.50 -15.12 -7.38
CA ASP A 280 14.15 -15.57 -8.73
C ASP A 280 13.68 -14.35 -9.56
N ALA A 281 14.66 -13.68 -10.18
CA ALA A 281 14.43 -12.49 -10.98
C ALA A 281 13.55 -12.76 -12.21
N GLN A 282 13.68 -13.95 -12.83
CA GLN A 282 12.90 -14.31 -14.01
C GLN A 282 11.41 -14.44 -13.68
N LEU A 283 11.09 -15.15 -12.58
CA LEU A 283 9.71 -15.24 -12.10
C LEU A 283 9.13 -13.87 -11.75
N PHE A 284 9.91 -13.03 -11.05
CA PHE A 284 9.47 -11.69 -10.68
C PHE A 284 9.17 -10.81 -11.91
N VAL A 285 10.13 -10.69 -12.83
CA VAL A 285 10.00 -9.83 -14.02
C VAL A 285 8.86 -10.30 -14.92
N LYS A 286 8.73 -11.62 -15.13
CA LYS A 286 7.63 -12.18 -15.91
C LYS A 286 6.27 -11.88 -15.28
N ALA A 287 6.10 -12.18 -13.98
CA ALA A 287 4.83 -11.95 -13.28
C ALA A 287 4.46 -10.46 -13.24
N ARG A 288 5.45 -9.56 -13.11
CA ARG A 288 5.26 -8.12 -13.15
C ARG A 288 4.80 -7.64 -14.53
N ALA A 289 5.48 -8.06 -15.59
CA ALA A 289 5.11 -7.69 -16.95
C ALA A 289 3.69 -8.16 -17.30
N GLU A 290 3.33 -9.40 -16.94
CA GLU A 290 1.97 -9.91 -17.13
C GLU A 290 0.93 -9.14 -16.31
N PHE A 291 1.26 -8.76 -15.06
CA PHE A 291 0.37 -7.98 -14.19
C PHE A 291 0.15 -6.57 -14.74
N GLU A 292 1.23 -5.87 -15.07
CA GLU A 292 1.19 -4.52 -15.60
C GLU A 292 0.40 -4.50 -16.91
N ASN A 293 0.58 -5.46 -17.81
CA ASN A 293 -0.18 -5.53 -19.06
C ASN A 293 -1.72 -5.58 -18.86
N LYS A 294 -2.21 -6.02 -17.70
CA LYS A 294 -3.64 -6.24 -17.45
C LYS A 294 -4.25 -5.32 -16.41
N TYR A 295 -3.47 -4.88 -15.43
CA TYR A 295 -4.01 -4.33 -14.19
C TYR A 295 -3.35 -3.02 -13.79
N ILE A 296 -4.08 -2.25 -12.99
CA ILE A 296 -3.54 -1.11 -12.25
C ILE A 296 -3.42 -1.55 -10.79
N PRO A 297 -2.21 -1.50 -10.18
CA PRO A 297 -2.04 -1.97 -8.81
C PRO A 297 -2.81 -1.08 -7.83
N SER A 298 -3.59 -1.70 -6.96
CA SER A 298 -4.07 -1.01 -5.76
C SER A 298 -2.90 -0.69 -4.83
N PHE A 299 -3.09 0.24 -3.87
CA PHE A 299 -2.05 0.58 -2.90
C PHE A 299 -1.44 -0.64 -2.20
N GLY A 300 -2.26 -1.62 -1.83
CA GLY A 300 -1.79 -2.85 -1.18
C GLY A 300 -0.94 -3.74 -2.09
N GLU A 301 -1.28 -3.79 -3.38
CA GLU A 301 -0.51 -4.55 -4.38
C GLU A 301 0.78 -3.83 -4.75
N ALA A 302 0.74 -2.52 -4.99
CA ALA A 302 1.93 -1.69 -5.18
C ALA A 302 2.91 -1.83 -4.01
N SER A 303 2.37 -1.88 -2.79
CA SER A 303 3.17 -2.12 -1.58
C SER A 303 3.85 -3.51 -1.60
N ILE A 304 3.14 -4.56 -2.01
CA ILE A 304 3.71 -5.90 -2.16
C ILE A 304 4.78 -5.91 -3.25
N ILE A 305 4.52 -5.30 -4.41
CA ILE A 305 5.48 -5.20 -5.52
C ILE A 305 6.75 -4.51 -5.05
N HIS A 306 6.64 -3.36 -4.38
CA HIS A 306 7.78 -2.63 -3.83
C HIS A 306 8.60 -3.49 -2.86
N ALA A 307 7.95 -4.17 -1.91
CA ALA A 307 8.65 -5.06 -0.98
C ALA A 307 9.30 -6.26 -1.70
N SER A 308 8.67 -6.75 -2.77
CA SER A 308 9.20 -7.85 -3.59
C SER A 308 10.48 -7.44 -4.31
N GLU A 309 10.54 -6.23 -4.85
CA GLU A 309 11.76 -5.64 -5.42
C GLU A 309 12.85 -5.49 -4.36
N ALA A 310 12.50 -5.02 -3.15
CA ALA A 310 13.44 -4.94 -2.04
C ALA A 310 14.01 -6.32 -1.69
N PHE A 311 13.18 -7.35 -1.55
CA PHE A 311 13.67 -8.72 -1.35
C PHE A 311 14.60 -9.16 -2.49
N LEU A 312 14.24 -8.88 -3.74
CA LEU A 312 15.05 -9.25 -4.90
C LEU A 312 16.42 -8.57 -4.87
N SER A 313 16.51 -7.31 -4.42
CA SER A 313 17.79 -6.58 -4.29
C SER A 313 18.78 -7.26 -3.33
N TYR A 314 18.27 -8.03 -2.35
CA TYR A 314 19.09 -8.75 -1.39
C TYR A 314 19.30 -10.23 -1.75
N ALA A 315 18.24 -10.91 -2.20
CA ALA A 315 18.26 -12.33 -2.51
C ALA A 315 18.78 -12.65 -3.92
N GLY A 316 18.73 -11.67 -4.83
CA GLY A 316 19.15 -11.79 -6.23
C GLY A 316 20.61 -11.45 -6.51
N LYS A 317 21.44 -11.20 -5.48
CA LYS A 317 22.89 -11.01 -5.66
C LYS A 317 23.52 -12.23 -6.34
N GLU A 318 24.52 -11.99 -7.20
CA GLU A 318 25.33 -13.05 -7.82
C GLU A 318 26.29 -13.65 -6.77
N SER A 319 25.83 -14.68 -6.07
CA SER A 319 26.63 -15.42 -5.09
C SER A 319 26.05 -16.82 -4.83
N ASP A 320 26.93 -17.80 -4.70
CA ASP A 320 26.56 -19.16 -4.30
C ASP A 320 26.25 -19.25 -2.79
N ASP A 321 26.81 -18.34 -2.00
CA ASP A 321 26.58 -18.26 -0.57
C ASP A 321 25.18 -17.69 -0.26
N LEU A 322 24.56 -18.25 0.78
CA LEU A 322 23.21 -17.89 1.20
C LEU A 322 23.14 -17.74 2.71
N ILE A 323 22.80 -16.52 3.14
CA ILE A 323 22.48 -16.22 4.53
C ILE A 323 20.96 -16.16 4.68
N ARG A 324 20.46 -16.96 5.61
CA ARG A 324 19.08 -16.83 6.11
C ARG A 324 19.10 -15.79 7.22
N LEU A 325 18.38 -14.71 7.04
CA LEU A 325 18.27 -13.64 8.02
C LEU A 325 16.83 -13.56 8.53
N ALA A 326 16.65 -13.47 9.85
CA ALA A 326 15.37 -13.28 10.48
C ALA A 326 15.19 -11.80 10.87
N TRP A 327 14.22 -11.16 10.20
CA TRP A 327 13.78 -9.79 10.48
C TRP A 327 12.27 -9.66 10.27
N TRP A 328 11.71 -8.53 10.69
CA TRP A 328 10.28 -8.26 10.59
C TRP A 328 9.93 -7.57 9.27
N SER A 329 9.60 -8.32 8.21
CA SER A 329 9.45 -7.71 6.87
C SER A 329 8.16 -6.92 6.61
N LYS A 330 7.23 -6.84 7.58
CA LYS A 330 5.91 -6.23 7.43
C LYS A 330 5.74 -5.02 8.36
N PRO A 331 4.89 -4.03 8.03
CA PRO A 331 3.99 -3.97 6.87
C PRO A 331 4.74 -3.79 5.55
N PHE A 332 4.06 -4.05 4.44
CA PHE A 332 4.53 -3.61 3.12
C PHE A 332 3.99 -2.20 2.83
N PRO A 333 4.74 -1.31 2.16
CA PRO A 333 5.97 -1.55 1.39
C PRO A 333 7.23 -1.75 2.24
N GLY A 334 7.17 -1.43 3.52
CA GLY A 334 8.23 -1.66 4.49
C GLY A 334 8.03 -0.73 5.69
N ASN A 335 8.84 -0.93 6.73
CA ASN A 335 9.05 0.01 7.81
C ASN A 335 10.57 0.20 7.92
N PHE A 336 11.06 1.43 7.77
CA PHE A 336 12.48 1.77 7.69
C PHE A 336 13.34 0.97 8.67
N GLY A 337 12.99 0.99 9.96
CA GLY A 337 13.75 0.31 11.00
C GLY A 337 13.87 -1.20 10.81
N ASP A 338 12.80 -1.85 10.36
CA ASP A 338 12.81 -3.30 10.19
C ASP A 338 13.64 -3.76 8.97
N TRP A 339 13.79 -2.88 7.98
CA TRP A 339 14.58 -3.14 6.77
C TRP A 339 16.05 -2.73 6.88
N LEU A 340 16.47 -2.13 8.01
CA LEU A 340 17.89 -1.93 8.30
C LEU A 340 18.63 -3.26 8.47
N SER A 341 17.99 -4.30 9.02
CA SER A 341 18.61 -5.60 9.24
C SER A 341 19.18 -6.23 7.95
N PRO A 342 18.38 -6.43 6.88
CA PRO A 342 18.91 -6.95 5.62
C PRO A 342 19.90 -5.99 4.95
N LEU A 343 19.69 -4.67 5.02
CA LEU A 343 20.62 -3.68 4.48
C LEU A 343 22.03 -3.82 5.11
N ILE A 344 22.09 -3.84 6.44
CA ILE A 344 23.34 -3.90 7.20
C ILE A 344 24.07 -5.21 6.93
N VAL A 345 23.39 -6.35 7.07
CA VAL A 345 24.03 -7.66 6.85
C VAL A 345 24.51 -7.79 5.40
N SER A 346 23.71 -7.33 4.44
CA SER A 346 24.05 -7.38 3.01
C SER A 346 25.23 -6.47 2.63
N HIS A 347 25.51 -5.40 3.36
CA HIS A 347 26.67 -4.54 3.09
C HIS A 347 28.00 -5.26 3.37
N TYR A 348 28.07 -6.06 4.44
CA TYR A 348 29.30 -6.72 4.90
C TYR A 348 29.53 -8.12 4.33
N THR A 349 28.74 -8.54 3.32
CA THR A 349 28.89 -9.86 2.69
C THR A 349 28.42 -9.86 1.23
N PRO A 350 29.11 -10.61 0.33
CA PRO A 350 28.62 -10.84 -1.02
C PRO A 350 27.46 -11.86 -1.05
N ALA A 351 27.22 -12.61 0.03
CA ALA A 351 26.21 -13.65 0.08
C ALA A 351 24.79 -13.11 -0.19
N ARG A 352 23.96 -13.95 -0.80
CA ARG A 352 22.53 -13.67 -0.94
C ARG A 352 21.87 -13.67 0.42
N ILE A 353 20.98 -12.71 0.66
CA ILE A 353 20.20 -12.65 1.91
C ILE A 353 18.75 -13.05 1.62
N THR A 354 18.26 -14.09 2.28
CA THR A 354 16.84 -14.52 2.19
C THR A 354 16.15 -14.46 3.54
N LEU A 355 14.83 -14.21 3.51
CA LEU A 355 14.01 -14.08 4.71
C LEU A 355 13.77 -15.44 5.39
N GLN A 356 14.25 -15.56 6.62
CA GLN A 356 13.71 -16.47 7.62
C GLN A 356 12.64 -15.74 8.44
N SER A 357 11.37 -16.00 8.17
CA SER A 357 10.29 -15.39 8.96
C SER A 357 10.48 -15.69 10.47
N PRO A 358 10.48 -14.67 11.36
CA PRO A 358 10.67 -14.87 12.80
C PRO A 358 9.63 -15.81 13.41
N VAL A 359 8.39 -15.74 12.92
CA VAL A 359 7.24 -16.52 13.43
C VAL A 359 7.13 -17.93 12.84
N LYS A 360 7.92 -18.27 11.82
CA LYS A 360 7.95 -19.63 11.24
C LYS A 360 9.04 -20.47 11.91
N PRO A 361 8.85 -21.79 12.02
CA PRO A 361 9.94 -22.70 12.36
C PRO A 361 11.15 -22.48 11.43
N ALA A 362 12.35 -22.65 11.98
CA ALA A 362 13.59 -22.57 11.22
C ALA A 362 14.31 -23.91 11.28
N ALA A 363 14.34 -24.64 10.16
CA ALA A 363 15.05 -25.92 10.07
C ALA A 363 16.56 -25.76 9.82
N LYS A 364 17.00 -24.57 9.41
CA LYS A 364 18.39 -24.26 9.09
C LYS A 364 18.89 -23.12 9.97
N LYS A 365 20.21 -23.12 10.20
CA LYS A 365 20.90 -22.01 10.86
C LYS A 365 20.54 -20.70 10.18
N HIS A 366 20.34 -19.65 10.96
CA HIS A 366 19.99 -18.32 10.46
C HIS A 366 20.53 -17.25 11.42
N ILE A 367 20.78 -16.05 10.90
CA ILE A 367 21.07 -14.88 11.73
C ILE A 367 19.74 -14.26 12.16
N ILE A 368 19.62 -13.78 13.39
CA ILE A 368 18.55 -12.89 13.84
C ILE A 368 19.21 -11.59 14.30
N ALA A 369 18.87 -10.49 13.64
CA ALA A 369 19.56 -9.23 13.85
C ALA A 369 18.62 -8.04 13.88
N LEU A 370 18.93 -7.09 14.77
CA LEU A 370 18.25 -5.80 14.94
C LEU A 370 16.76 -5.92 15.34
N GLY A 371 16.26 -4.93 16.06
CA GLY A 371 14.84 -4.87 16.46
C GLY A 371 14.52 -5.62 17.75
N SER A 372 13.32 -5.40 18.28
CA SER A 372 12.82 -5.99 19.53
C SER A 372 12.19 -7.37 19.33
N ILE A 373 12.88 -8.24 18.59
CA ILE A 373 12.39 -9.56 18.14
C ILE A 373 13.04 -10.74 18.90
N GLY A 374 13.72 -10.48 20.02
CA GLY A 374 14.42 -11.49 20.83
C GLY A 374 13.57 -12.69 21.25
N ARG A 375 12.25 -12.50 21.45
CA ARG A 375 11.30 -13.60 21.74
C ARG A 375 11.24 -14.69 20.66
N PHE A 376 11.73 -14.40 19.46
CA PHE A 376 11.71 -15.31 18.30
C PHE A 376 13.07 -15.98 18.04
N ILE A 377 14.05 -15.77 18.91
CA ILE A 377 15.33 -16.47 18.88
C ILE A 377 15.09 -17.98 19.00
N LYS A 378 15.77 -18.76 18.15
CA LYS A 378 15.67 -20.22 18.10
C LYS A 378 17.02 -20.84 18.42
N ALA A 379 17.03 -22.13 18.75
CA ALA A 379 18.25 -22.85 19.10
C ALA A 379 19.33 -22.85 18.01
N ASN A 380 18.96 -22.60 16.74
CA ASN A 380 19.88 -22.50 15.61
C ASN A 380 20.05 -21.06 15.10
N SER A 381 19.71 -20.06 15.92
CA SER A 381 19.95 -18.66 15.62
C SER A 381 21.38 -18.25 15.97
N VAL A 382 21.99 -17.43 15.12
CA VAL A 382 23.13 -16.58 15.48
C VAL A 382 22.56 -15.20 15.80
N VAL A 383 22.74 -14.73 17.04
CA VAL A 383 22.09 -13.54 17.58
C VAL A 383 23.03 -12.34 17.48
N LEU A 384 22.58 -11.29 16.78
CA LEU A 384 23.33 -10.07 16.51
C LEU A 384 22.53 -8.83 16.92
N GLY A 385 22.85 -8.27 18.09
CA GLY A 385 22.34 -6.97 18.55
C GLY A 385 20.80 -6.86 18.64
N THR A 386 20.09 -7.98 18.65
CA THR A 386 18.64 -8.00 18.82
C THR A 386 18.27 -7.74 20.28
N GLY A 387 17.14 -7.11 20.51
CA GLY A 387 16.63 -6.80 21.85
C GLY A 387 15.27 -7.44 22.11
N ILE A 388 14.76 -7.22 23.32
CA ILE A 388 13.40 -7.60 23.74
C ILE A 388 12.46 -6.38 23.76
N SER A 389 11.16 -6.66 23.86
CA SER A 389 10.09 -5.64 23.98
C SER A 389 9.43 -5.64 25.36
N THR A 390 9.68 -6.68 26.14
CA THR A 390 9.25 -6.92 27.51
C THR A 390 10.31 -7.81 28.14
N ASP A 391 10.52 -7.73 29.45
CA ASP A 391 11.37 -8.66 30.21
C ASP A 391 10.63 -9.91 30.67
N ASP A 392 9.30 -9.93 30.57
CA ASP A 392 8.46 -11.13 30.67
C ASP A 392 8.57 -12.02 29.41
N VAL A 393 9.77 -12.58 29.18
CA VAL A 393 10.08 -13.47 28.05
C VAL A 393 11.22 -14.41 28.41
N GLU A 394 11.07 -15.69 28.07
CA GLU A 394 12.17 -16.67 28.13
C GLU A 394 12.94 -16.68 26.80
N LEU A 395 14.25 -16.42 26.86
CA LEU A 395 15.13 -16.44 25.69
C LEU A 395 15.75 -17.82 25.48
N ASN A 396 15.97 -18.20 24.22
CA ASN A 396 16.47 -19.52 23.89
C ASN A 396 17.97 -19.65 24.26
N ARG A 397 18.25 -20.33 25.37
CA ARG A 397 19.62 -20.59 25.87
C ARG A 397 20.57 -21.35 24.94
N LYS A 398 20.06 -22.02 23.89
CA LYS A 398 20.87 -22.83 22.97
C LYS A 398 21.36 -22.08 21.73
N ALA A 399 20.88 -20.86 21.51
CA ALA A 399 21.31 -20.05 20.37
C ALA A 399 22.79 -19.62 20.54
N ASP A 400 23.41 -19.24 19.43
CA ASP A 400 24.76 -18.66 19.42
C ASP A 400 24.67 -17.14 19.55
N TYR A 401 25.04 -16.61 20.72
CA TYR A 401 24.96 -15.18 21.02
C TYR A 401 26.30 -14.50 20.70
N VAL A 402 26.29 -13.60 19.72
CA VAL A 402 27.43 -12.73 19.39
C VAL A 402 27.33 -11.42 20.14
N SER A 403 26.14 -10.81 20.09
CA SER A 403 25.80 -9.60 20.84
C SER A 403 24.29 -9.52 21.04
N VAL A 404 23.88 -8.74 22.02
CA VAL A 404 22.48 -8.35 22.24
C VAL A 404 22.37 -6.83 22.24
N ARG A 405 21.15 -6.28 22.19
CA ARG A 405 20.98 -4.82 22.15
C ARG A 405 21.67 -4.11 23.31
N GLY A 406 21.49 -4.62 24.53
CA GLY A 406 22.01 -4.01 25.75
C GLY A 406 21.93 -4.92 26.98
N PRO A 407 22.28 -4.38 28.15
CA PRO A 407 22.40 -5.15 29.38
C PRO A 407 21.07 -5.68 29.92
N ILE A 408 19.93 -5.07 29.59
CA ILE A 408 18.62 -5.57 30.02
C ILE A 408 18.30 -6.86 29.26
N THR A 409 18.53 -6.89 27.95
CA THR A 409 18.39 -8.13 27.16
C THR A 409 19.37 -9.21 27.65
N ALA A 410 20.61 -8.84 27.98
CA ALA A 410 21.62 -9.77 28.50
C ALA A 410 21.21 -10.37 29.87
N ARG A 411 20.65 -9.55 30.77
CA ARG A 411 20.11 -9.99 32.05
C ARG A 411 19.00 -11.03 31.86
N VAL A 412 18.02 -10.75 31.00
CA VAL A 412 16.90 -11.69 30.72
C VAL A 412 17.42 -13.00 30.10
N LEU A 413 18.46 -12.93 29.24
CA LEU A 413 19.12 -14.13 28.74
C LEU A 413 19.73 -14.97 29.87
N LYS A 414 20.42 -14.32 30.81
CA LYS A 414 21.04 -14.98 31.96
C LYS A 414 19.99 -15.64 32.87
N GLU A 415 18.89 -14.93 33.13
CA GLU A 415 17.74 -15.43 33.90
C GLU A 415 17.05 -16.62 33.20
N SER A 416 17.05 -16.64 31.87
CA SER A 416 16.59 -17.79 31.06
C SER A 416 17.57 -18.99 31.06
N GLY A 417 18.64 -18.94 31.85
CA GLY A 417 19.69 -19.97 31.90
C GLY A 417 20.60 -19.99 30.65
N GLY A 418 20.68 -18.87 29.94
CA GLY A 418 21.57 -18.67 28.79
C GLY A 418 23.01 -18.30 29.15
N PRO A 419 23.88 -18.13 28.13
CA PRO A 419 25.26 -17.70 28.33
C PRO A 419 25.35 -16.25 28.82
N SER A 420 26.50 -15.89 29.39
CA SER A 420 26.82 -14.48 29.65
C SER A 420 27.20 -13.80 28.34
N VAL A 421 26.66 -12.60 28.09
CA VAL A 421 26.95 -11.78 26.90
C VAL A 421 27.29 -10.38 27.38
N GLU A 422 28.47 -9.89 27.01
CA GLU A 422 28.98 -8.55 27.37
C GLU A 422 29.08 -7.62 26.15
N ASN A 423 28.89 -8.17 24.95
CA ASN A 423 28.89 -7.46 23.68
C ASN A 423 27.52 -6.82 23.44
N PHE A 424 27.46 -5.49 23.41
CA PHE A 424 26.21 -4.74 23.30
C PHE A 424 26.17 -3.80 22.08
N GLY A 425 24.97 -3.52 21.60
CA GLY A 425 24.71 -2.49 20.60
C GLY A 425 23.69 -2.92 19.55
N ASP A 426 22.80 -1.99 19.18
CA ASP A 426 21.88 -2.20 18.04
C ASP A 426 22.67 -2.04 16.73
N PRO A 427 22.55 -2.97 15.76
CA PRO A 427 23.28 -2.89 14.48
C PRO A 427 23.02 -1.60 13.70
N GLY A 428 21.88 -0.93 13.93
CA GLY A 428 21.54 0.36 13.32
C GLY A 428 22.57 1.46 13.61
N LEU A 429 23.40 1.30 14.64
CA LEU A 429 24.50 2.23 14.94
C LEU A 429 25.56 2.29 13.84
N ALA A 430 25.74 1.21 13.08
CA ALA A 430 26.70 1.13 11.97
C ALA A 430 26.21 1.85 10.69
N LEU A 431 24.98 2.37 10.66
CA LEU A 431 24.38 2.91 9.43
C LEU A 431 25.22 4.03 8.80
N SER A 432 25.81 4.92 9.62
CA SER A 432 26.69 6.00 9.13
C SER A 432 27.97 5.54 8.44
N ARG A 433 28.37 4.28 8.63
CA ARG A 433 29.52 3.67 7.94
C ARG A 433 29.11 3.00 6.63
N ILE A 434 27.84 2.62 6.51
CA ILE A 434 27.27 1.92 5.36
C ILE A 434 26.78 2.93 4.31
N ILE A 435 26.12 3.99 4.75
CA ILE A 435 25.62 5.08 3.88
C ILE A 435 26.35 6.36 4.29
N PRO A 436 27.50 6.68 3.68
CA PRO A 436 28.30 7.83 4.08
C PRO A 436 27.62 9.13 3.61
N VAL A 437 26.90 9.77 4.53
CA VAL A 437 26.30 11.10 4.32
C VAL A 437 27.07 12.12 5.16
N THR A 438 27.56 13.17 4.50
CA THR A 438 28.17 14.31 5.18
C THR A 438 27.09 15.36 5.47
N ARG A 439 26.99 15.78 6.73
CA ARG A 439 26.06 16.86 7.11
C ARG A 439 26.65 18.21 6.67
N GLY A 440 25.94 18.90 5.77
CA GLY A 440 26.30 20.23 5.28
C GLY A 440 25.38 21.31 5.84
N GLU A 441 25.13 22.34 5.04
CA GLU A 441 24.12 23.36 5.34
C GLU A 441 22.73 22.72 5.46
N THR A 442 22.00 23.09 6.51
CA THR A 442 20.66 22.59 6.78
C THR A 442 19.59 23.57 6.30
N ASN A 443 18.37 23.08 6.18
CA ASN A 443 17.26 23.79 5.54
C ASN A 443 16.44 24.69 6.48
N GLY A 444 16.79 24.80 7.76
CA GLY A 444 16.06 25.61 8.75
C GLY A 444 14.75 24.98 9.24
N ARG A 445 14.48 23.71 8.90
CA ARG A 445 13.19 23.03 9.14
C ARG A 445 13.36 21.80 10.03
N ILE A 446 12.24 21.30 10.54
CA ILE A 446 12.19 20.07 11.35
C ILE A 446 11.50 18.96 10.55
N ALA A 447 12.16 17.81 10.41
CA ALA A 447 11.51 16.65 9.82
C ALA A 447 10.66 15.93 10.88
N PHE A 448 9.39 15.68 10.58
CA PHE A 448 8.48 14.89 11.40
C PHE A 448 8.30 13.50 10.79
N ILE A 449 8.68 12.45 11.54
CA ILE A 449 8.58 11.07 11.06
C ILE A 449 7.85 10.20 12.06
N ARG A 450 6.70 9.66 11.66
CA ARG A 450 5.90 8.77 12.49
C ARG A 450 6.28 7.31 12.26
N HIS A 451 6.21 6.52 13.33
CA HIS A 451 6.15 5.07 13.22
C HIS A 451 4.91 4.68 12.42
N PHE A 452 4.96 3.58 11.65
CA PHE A 452 3.86 3.22 10.74
C PHE A 452 2.51 3.09 11.46
N SER A 453 2.48 2.63 12.71
CA SER A 453 1.25 2.52 13.52
C SER A 453 0.66 3.86 13.97
N HIS A 454 1.41 4.96 13.83
CA HIS A 454 0.97 6.31 14.15
C HIS A 454 0.55 7.12 12.90
N THR A 455 0.67 6.56 11.69
CA THR A 455 0.45 7.29 10.42
C THR A 455 -1.00 7.73 10.20
N SER A 456 -1.97 7.09 10.84
CA SER A 456 -3.40 7.47 10.74
C SER A 456 -3.83 8.53 11.74
N ILE A 457 -2.93 8.97 12.65
CA ILE A 457 -3.24 9.99 13.65
C ILE A 457 -3.36 11.36 12.95
N PRO A 458 -4.43 12.15 13.16
CA PRO A 458 -4.65 13.41 12.46
C PRO A 458 -3.85 14.54 13.10
N MET A 459 -2.53 14.54 12.90
CA MET A 459 -1.63 15.54 13.45
C MET A 459 -1.78 16.89 12.73
N GLN A 460 -1.76 17.98 13.49
CA GLN A 460 -1.58 19.33 12.96
C GLN A 460 -0.12 19.73 13.11
N LEU A 461 0.49 20.17 12.01
CA LEU A 461 1.91 20.53 11.94
C LEU A 461 2.05 22.04 11.74
N PRO A 462 3.01 22.71 12.40
CA PRO A 462 3.36 24.09 12.08
C PRO A 462 4.08 24.17 10.72
N GLU A 463 4.08 25.36 10.10
CA GLU A 463 4.58 25.58 8.73
C GLU A 463 6.06 25.23 8.51
N HIS A 464 6.88 25.27 9.56
CA HIS A 464 8.32 24.97 9.53
C HIS A 464 8.64 23.47 9.68
N MET A 465 7.62 22.59 9.66
CA MET A 465 7.78 21.14 9.72
C MET A 465 7.39 20.48 8.39
N ASP A 466 8.16 19.46 8.02
CA ASP A 466 7.84 18.57 6.89
C ASP A 466 7.57 17.16 7.40
N GLU A 467 6.48 16.54 6.97
CA GLU A 467 6.24 15.13 7.27
C GLU A 467 6.91 14.22 6.24
N LEU A 468 7.75 13.30 6.72
CA LEU A 468 8.38 12.27 5.89
C LEU A 468 7.86 10.88 6.27
N SER A 469 7.59 10.06 5.26
CA SER A 469 7.13 8.68 5.45
C SER A 469 8.25 7.77 5.93
N VAL A 470 7.95 6.90 6.90
CA VAL A 470 8.84 5.81 7.35
C VAL A 470 8.69 4.53 6.49
N LEU A 471 7.74 4.51 5.55
CA LEU A 471 7.37 3.31 4.80
C LEU A 471 8.30 3.08 3.60
N MET A 472 9.33 2.27 3.80
CA MET A 472 10.32 1.92 2.77
C MET A 472 11.02 0.60 3.09
N SER A 473 11.63 -0.02 2.07
CA SER A 473 12.37 -1.27 2.22
C SER A 473 13.61 -1.43 1.33
N LYS A 474 13.71 -0.68 0.23
CA LYS A 474 14.80 -0.81 -0.74
C LYS A 474 16.07 -0.05 -0.28
N PRO A 475 17.28 -0.57 -0.57
CA PRO A 475 18.53 0.09 -0.20
C PRO A 475 18.66 1.54 -0.65
N ASP A 476 18.31 1.83 -1.91
CA ASP A 476 18.35 3.18 -2.51
C ASP A 476 17.40 4.14 -1.79
N THR A 477 16.14 3.75 -1.58
CA THR A 477 15.16 4.57 -0.86
C THR A 477 15.55 4.83 0.60
N ILE A 478 16.21 3.87 1.24
CA ILE A 478 16.76 4.04 2.60
C ILE A 478 17.92 5.04 2.57
N ALA A 479 18.82 4.96 1.59
CA ALA A 479 19.91 5.92 1.43
C ALA A 479 19.39 7.34 1.16
N ASP A 480 18.40 7.48 0.29
CA ASP A 480 17.77 8.77 -0.01
C ASP A 480 17.08 9.36 1.23
N PHE A 481 16.42 8.53 2.03
CA PHE A 481 15.79 8.96 3.28
C PHE A 481 16.84 9.48 4.28
N VAL A 482 17.94 8.75 4.47
CA VAL A 482 19.04 9.18 5.36
C VAL A 482 19.69 10.47 4.85
N ALA A 483 19.97 10.57 3.55
CA ALA A 483 20.49 11.78 2.92
C ALA A 483 19.53 12.96 3.07
N THR A 484 18.22 12.70 3.06
CA THR A 484 17.18 13.70 3.29
C THR A 484 17.18 14.17 4.74
N LEU A 485 17.24 13.25 5.72
CA LEU A 485 17.31 13.61 7.14
C LEU A 485 18.49 14.53 7.46
N ALA A 486 19.65 14.31 6.84
CA ALA A 486 20.85 15.11 7.06
C ALA A 486 20.71 16.58 6.61
N LYS A 487 19.70 16.91 5.80
CA LYS A 487 19.41 18.30 5.38
C LYS A 487 18.58 19.07 6.40
N TYR A 488 17.98 18.41 7.39
CA TYR A 488 17.15 19.07 8.39
C TYR A 488 17.96 19.52 9.61
N ASP A 489 17.51 20.61 10.21
CA ASP A 489 18.10 21.11 11.46
C ASP A 489 17.92 20.07 12.57
N LYS A 490 16.68 19.57 12.68
CA LYS A 490 16.23 18.67 13.75
C LYS A 490 15.25 17.63 13.20
N VAL A 491 15.14 16.51 13.91
CA VAL A 491 14.16 15.45 13.62
C VAL A 491 13.27 15.23 14.83
N LEU A 492 11.96 15.22 14.63
CA LEU A 492 10.99 14.78 15.63
C LEU A 492 10.38 13.46 15.18
N THR A 493 10.49 12.40 15.97
CA THR A 493 10.04 11.08 15.53
C THR A 493 9.36 10.27 16.63
N SER A 494 8.43 9.42 16.22
CA SER A 494 7.90 8.35 17.08
C SER A 494 8.47 6.97 16.71
N ALA A 495 9.47 6.91 15.82
CA ALA A 495 10.09 5.68 15.34
C ALA A 495 11.50 5.53 15.91
N MET A 496 11.71 4.53 16.76
CA MET A 496 12.99 4.30 17.45
C MET A 496 14.19 4.23 16.50
N HIS A 497 14.10 3.50 15.39
CA HIS A 497 15.24 3.38 14.47
C HIS A 497 15.54 4.66 13.69
N VAL A 498 14.58 5.58 13.54
CA VAL A 498 14.85 6.94 13.02
C VAL A 498 15.68 7.72 14.06
N MET A 499 15.34 7.62 15.34
CA MET A 499 16.16 8.19 16.42
C MET A 499 17.58 7.58 16.46
N ILE A 500 17.71 6.25 16.40
CA ILE A 500 19.03 5.57 16.36
C ILE A 500 19.84 6.07 15.16
N THR A 501 19.19 6.22 13.99
CA THR A 501 19.83 6.78 12.80
C THR A 501 20.31 8.21 13.07
N CYS A 502 19.46 9.06 13.63
CA CYS A 502 19.86 10.43 13.97
C CYS A 502 21.09 10.44 14.90
N GLN A 503 21.13 9.60 15.93
CA GLN A 503 22.27 9.51 16.84
C GLN A 503 23.55 8.94 16.18
N SER A 504 23.40 8.06 15.17
CA SER A 504 24.51 7.55 14.35
C SER A 504 25.11 8.66 13.47
N TYR A 505 24.30 9.56 12.91
CA TYR A 505 24.74 10.66 12.04
C TYR A 505 24.99 11.99 12.76
N GLY A 506 24.69 12.08 14.06
CA GLY A 506 24.80 13.34 14.82
C GLY A 506 23.72 14.36 14.45
N ILE A 507 22.48 13.89 14.23
CA ILE A 507 21.32 14.73 13.95
C ILE A 507 20.54 14.98 15.25
N PRO A 508 20.31 16.24 15.66
CA PRO A 508 19.46 16.55 16.81
C PRO A 508 18.08 15.93 16.63
N CYS A 509 17.65 15.15 17.63
CA CYS A 509 16.44 14.34 17.52
C CYS A 509 15.61 14.40 18.80
N GLY A 510 14.29 14.45 18.65
CA GLY A 510 13.33 14.23 19.73
C GLY A 510 12.53 12.95 19.50
N LEU A 511 12.27 12.21 20.57
CA LEU A 511 11.46 10.99 20.55
C LEU A 511 10.11 11.27 21.22
N VAL A 512 9.02 11.04 20.49
CA VAL A 512 7.66 11.34 20.95
C VAL A 512 6.69 10.17 20.81
N THR A 513 5.60 10.26 21.55
CA THR A 513 4.37 9.50 21.35
C THR A 513 3.17 10.45 21.48
N PHE A 514 1.97 10.02 21.12
CA PHE A 514 0.82 10.92 21.00
C PHE A 514 -0.23 10.61 22.06
N GLU A 515 -0.81 11.65 22.64
CA GLU A 515 -1.85 11.55 23.67
C GLU A 515 -3.03 10.69 23.20
N GLY A 516 -3.38 9.66 23.97
CA GLY A 516 -4.44 8.70 23.65
C GLY A 516 -4.05 7.60 22.65
N TYR A 517 -2.79 7.57 22.21
CA TYR A 517 -2.25 6.59 21.26
C TYR A 517 -0.91 5.98 21.72
N GLU A 518 -0.59 6.09 23.01
CA GLU A 518 0.71 5.69 23.58
C GLU A 518 1.01 4.20 23.37
N GLU A 519 -0.03 3.35 23.43
CA GLU A 519 0.06 1.90 23.29
C GLU A 519 0.24 1.42 21.83
N ASN A 520 0.10 2.31 20.84
CA ASN A 520 0.20 1.94 19.42
C ASN A 520 1.60 1.46 19.00
N VAL A 521 2.63 1.73 19.82
CA VAL A 521 3.97 1.19 19.65
C VAL A 521 4.21 0.12 20.73
N HIS A 522 4.34 -1.13 20.30
CA HIS A 522 4.49 -2.26 21.23
C HIS A 522 5.74 -2.18 22.12
N GLY A 523 5.56 -2.55 23.39
CA GLY A 523 6.58 -2.81 24.39
C GLY A 523 6.35 -2.05 25.69
N SER A 524 7.05 -2.44 26.77
CA SER A 524 6.99 -1.79 28.09
C SER A 524 7.86 -0.53 28.22
N GLY A 525 8.39 -0.01 27.10
CA GLY A 525 9.40 1.05 27.09
C GLY A 525 10.85 0.56 27.27
N ILE A 526 11.06 -0.66 27.79
CA ILE A 526 12.37 -1.28 28.06
C ILE A 526 13.34 -1.16 26.87
N LYS A 527 12.84 -1.26 25.64
CA LYS A 527 13.66 -1.21 24.43
C LYS A 527 14.50 0.07 24.28
N TYR A 528 14.02 1.21 24.78
CA TYR A 528 14.69 2.51 24.67
C TYR A 528 15.86 2.59 25.66
N GLU A 529 15.63 2.19 26.91
CA GLU A 529 16.66 2.10 27.94
C GLU A 529 17.72 1.05 27.58
N ASP A 530 17.31 -0.15 27.16
CA ASP A 530 18.23 -1.21 26.76
C ASP A 530 19.14 -0.77 25.59
N TYR A 531 18.58 -0.04 24.62
CA TYR A 531 19.36 0.58 23.57
C TYR A 531 20.36 1.60 24.09
N ALA A 532 19.91 2.57 24.88
CA ALA A 532 20.75 3.68 25.34
C ALA A 532 21.95 3.16 26.15
N LEU A 533 21.71 2.20 27.04
CA LEU A 533 22.76 1.54 27.81
C LEU A 533 23.73 0.76 26.93
N GLY A 534 23.22 -0.01 25.95
CA GLY A 534 24.08 -0.76 25.01
C GLY A 534 24.89 0.13 24.07
N ALA A 535 24.34 1.28 23.69
CA ALA A 535 24.98 2.29 22.85
C ALA A 535 25.91 3.23 23.63
N GLY A 536 25.85 3.23 24.96
CA GLY A 536 26.64 4.14 25.80
C GLY A 536 26.21 5.61 25.66
N VAL A 537 24.92 5.88 25.54
CA VAL A 537 24.34 7.22 25.39
C VAL A 537 23.29 7.50 26.46
N GLU A 538 22.88 8.76 26.59
CA GLU A 538 21.78 9.16 27.48
C GLU A 538 20.47 8.43 27.15
N VAL A 539 19.76 7.99 28.19
CA VAL A 539 18.43 7.36 28.03
C VAL A 539 17.41 8.40 27.59
N MET A 540 16.79 8.16 26.44
CA MET A 540 15.72 8.99 25.90
C MET A 540 14.46 8.16 25.67
N ASN A 541 13.43 8.41 26.49
CA ASN A 541 12.12 7.79 26.37
C ASN A 541 11.17 8.69 25.55
N PRO A 542 10.14 8.12 24.88
CA PRO A 542 9.15 8.91 24.16
C PRO A 542 8.41 9.89 25.09
N GLN A 543 8.40 11.17 24.73
CA GLN A 543 7.58 12.18 25.41
C GLN A 543 6.18 12.23 24.80
N VAL A 544 5.15 12.27 25.64
CA VAL A 544 3.75 12.38 25.17
C VAL A 544 3.49 13.81 24.73
N VAL A 545 2.97 13.98 23.51
CA VAL A 545 2.57 15.28 22.95
C VAL A 545 1.12 15.25 22.46
N GLY A 546 0.47 16.42 22.46
CA GLY A 546 -0.87 16.57 21.90
C GLY A 546 -0.88 16.44 20.36
N LEU A 547 -2.07 16.36 19.77
CA LEU A 547 -2.25 16.18 18.32
C LEU A 547 -2.01 17.45 17.49
N ASP A 548 -1.82 18.59 18.15
CA ASP A 548 -1.47 19.86 17.54
C ASP A 548 -0.06 20.27 17.97
N LEU A 549 0.92 20.04 17.10
CA LEU A 549 2.33 20.36 17.35
C LEU A 549 2.61 21.86 17.29
N SER A 550 1.70 22.67 16.73
CA SER A 550 1.86 24.14 16.72
C SER A 550 1.74 24.73 18.13
N ARG A 551 1.16 23.98 19.08
CA ARG A 551 1.01 24.37 20.49
C ARG A 551 2.10 23.82 21.40
N GLN A 552 3.09 23.12 20.84
CA GLN A 552 4.16 22.49 21.61
C GLN A 552 5.44 23.31 21.51
N ASN A 553 6.21 23.37 22.60
CA ASN A 553 7.58 23.87 22.53
C ASN A 553 8.49 22.75 22.01
N LEU A 554 8.69 22.72 20.69
CA LEU A 554 9.42 21.66 20.01
C LEU A 554 10.89 21.57 20.44
N ASP A 555 11.53 22.69 20.76
CA ASP A 555 12.93 22.72 21.16
C ASP A 555 13.20 21.94 22.46
N ASN A 556 12.23 21.95 23.39
CA ASN A 556 12.32 21.19 24.63
C ASN A 556 12.28 19.67 24.41
N LEU A 557 11.75 19.22 23.27
CA LEU A 557 11.64 17.80 22.91
C LEU A 557 12.93 17.27 22.25
N ILE A 558 13.78 18.16 21.73
CA ILE A 558 14.97 17.78 20.97
C ILE A 558 16.18 17.59 21.90
N ARG A 559 17.01 16.59 21.58
CA ARG A 559 18.30 16.34 22.22
C ARG A 559 19.39 16.15 21.15
N ASP A 560 20.59 16.66 21.40
CA ASP A 560 21.78 16.41 20.57
C ASP A 560 22.58 15.25 21.18
N ILE A 561 22.08 14.03 20.98
CA ILE A 561 22.73 12.80 21.45
C ILE A 561 23.48 12.17 20.28
N ARG A 562 24.75 11.81 20.51
CA ARG A 562 25.61 11.20 19.49
C ARG A 562 26.26 9.95 20.02
N VAL A 563 26.29 8.92 19.20
CA VAL A 563 26.99 7.66 19.52
C VAL A 563 28.47 7.82 19.19
N SER A 564 29.33 7.35 20.08
CA SER A 564 30.79 7.43 19.88
C SER A 564 31.24 6.62 18.66
N GLU A 565 32.29 7.09 17.97
CA GLU A 565 32.89 6.37 16.84
C GLU A 565 33.36 4.96 17.25
N ALA A 566 33.96 4.84 18.43
CA ALA A 566 34.40 3.55 18.99
C ALA A 566 33.24 2.55 19.14
N LYS A 567 32.06 3.01 19.59
CA LYS A 567 30.88 2.14 19.69
C LYS A 567 30.35 1.70 18.33
N LYS A 568 30.43 2.56 17.30
CA LYS A 568 30.07 2.18 15.93
C LYS A 568 30.99 1.09 15.41
N ASP A 569 32.29 1.23 15.63
CA ASP A 569 33.30 0.26 15.19
C ASP A 569 33.16 -1.08 15.96
N GLU A 570 32.86 -1.04 17.26
CA GLU A 570 32.52 -2.23 18.06
C GLU A 570 31.31 -2.99 17.50
N VAL A 571 30.24 -2.28 17.12
CA VAL A 571 29.06 -2.90 16.50
C VAL A 571 29.38 -3.53 15.14
N ILE A 572 30.28 -2.93 14.36
CA ILE A 572 30.76 -3.51 13.10
C ILE A 572 31.52 -4.81 13.34
N GLU A 573 32.35 -4.86 14.39
CA GLU A 573 33.03 -6.09 14.78
C GLU A 573 32.01 -7.19 15.18
N HIS A 574 30.93 -6.84 15.89
CA HIS A 574 29.84 -7.80 16.16
C HIS A 574 29.22 -8.34 14.86
N ILE A 575 29.03 -7.50 13.84
CA ILE A 575 28.49 -7.93 12.53
C ILE A 575 29.45 -8.92 11.87
N HIS A 576 30.75 -8.62 11.81
CA HIS A 576 31.76 -9.51 11.25
C HIS A 576 31.83 -10.85 12.00
N GLN A 577 31.76 -10.83 13.33
CA GLN A 577 31.71 -12.05 14.14
C GLN A 577 30.46 -12.88 13.87
N ALA A 578 29.29 -12.26 13.71
CA ALA A 578 28.07 -12.97 13.37
C ALA A 578 28.13 -13.65 11.99
N LEU A 579 28.69 -12.97 10.99
CA LEU A 579 28.92 -13.54 9.66
C LEU A 579 29.91 -14.72 9.73
N SER A 580 31.02 -14.56 10.46
CA SER A 580 32.02 -15.61 10.66
C SER A 580 31.42 -16.83 11.38
N ARG A 581 30.72 -16.62 12.50
CA ARG A 581 30.07 -17.70 13.26
C ARG A 581 28.97 -18.38 12.47
N PHE A 582 28.22 -17.64 11.63
CA PHE A 582 27.24 -18.23 10.73
C PHE A 582 27.90 -19.22 9.75
N GLY A 583 29.02 -18.82 9.13
CA GLY A 583 29.76 -19.63 8.14
C GLY A 583 30.46 -20.88 8.69
N LYS A 584 30.73 -20.95 10.00
CA LYS A 584 31.27 -22.17 10.65
C LYS A 584 30.24 -23.31 10.58
N LYS A 585 30.64 -24.43 9.98
CA LYS A 585 29.83 -25.66 9.83
C LYS A 585 29.65 -26.39 11.15
#